data_AF-A0A5N6JQ58-F1
#
_entry.id   AF-A0A5N6JQ58-F1
#
_cell.length_a   1.000
_cell.length_b   1.000
_cell.length_c   1.000
_cell.angle_alpha   90.00
_cell.angle_beta   90.00
_cell.angle_gamma   90.00
#
_symmetry.space_group_name_H-M   'P 1'
#
loop_
_entity.id
_entity.type
_entity.pdbx_description
1 polymer ?
#
loop_
_entity_poly.entity_id
_entity_poly.type
_entity_poly.pdbx_seq_one_letter_code
_entity_poly.pdbx_strand_id
1 'polypeptide(L)'
;MDSGAITSAAAVDGPRAQAVYDQVVLTSGCANSTHSLSCLRSVDYNTYLAATLSPPSTSSYNSIAIAYPPRPDYRGGVLPFSPELLAQKDLFPPTPFIVGDQEDEGTLFSQVQSNISTTADLETYFHTILFPNATQSQTSTLISSYPDDPSFGSPFVTELRITYIPNINVWQHY
;
A
#
# COMPACT_ATOMS: atom_id res chain seq x y z
N MET A 1 15.62 -7.32 -9.47
CA MET A 1 14.50 -6.76 -8.68
C MET A 1 13.45 -6.50 -9.71
N ASP A 2 12.42 -7.32 -9.69
CA ASP A 2 11.46 -7.40 -10.79
C ASP A 2 10.15 -6.94 -10.17
N SER A 3 9.66 -5.77 -10.60
CA SER A 3 8.42 -5.15 -10.13
C SER A 3 8.47 -4.71 -8.65
N GLY A 4 9.45 -3.87 -8.32
CA GLY A 4 9.53 -3.22 -7.02
C GLY A 4 10.93 -3.19 -6.38
N ALA A 5 11.18 -2.13 -5.61
CA ALA A 5 12.40 -1.95 -4.84
C ALA A 5 12.12 -1.22 -3.51
N ILE A 6 12.05 0.11 -3.53
CA ILE A 6 11.86 0.93 -2.34
C ILE A 6 10.37 1.12 -2.10
N THR A 7 9.91 0.84 -0.88
CA THR A 7 8.53 1.14 -0.45
C THR A 7 8.56 1.92 0.85
N SER A 8 8.25 3.21 0.77
CA SER A 8 8.17 4.07 1.95
C SER A 8 7.09 3.56 2.90
N ALA A 9 7.40 3.48 4.19
CA ALA A 9 6.49 2.91 5.17
C ALA A 9 6.56 3.66 6.51
N ALA A 10 5.39 3.91 7.08
CA ALA A 10 5.29 4.35 8.47
C ALA A 10 5.72 3.22 9.43
N ALA A 11 6.16 3.62 10.63
CA ALA A 11 6.68 2.73 11.66
C ALA A 11 5.71 1.59 12.03
N VAL A 12 6.27 0.49 12.52
CA VAL A 12 5.56 -0.75 12.89
C VAL A 12 4.59 -0.56 14.06
N ASP A 13 4.81 0.45 14.90
CA ASP A 13 3.94 0.88 16.00
C ASP A 13 3.09 2.12 15.64
N GLY A 14 3.05 2.49 14.36
CA GLY A 14 2.22 3.58 13.86
C GLY A 14 0.73 3.24 13.76
N PRO A 15 -0.15 4.24 13.60
CA PRO A 15 -1.61 4.06 13.65
C PRO A 15 -2.16 2.99 12.69
N ARG A 16 -1.58 2.89 11.47
CA ARG A 16 -2.03 1.92 10.46
C ARG A 16 -1.71 0.47 10.86
N ALA A 17 -0.51 0.24 11.40
CA ALA A 17 -0.12 -1.09 11.87
C ALA A 17 -0.88 -1.48 13.14
N GLN A 18 -1.09 -0.51 14.04
CA GLN A 18 -1.89 -0.71 15.25
C GLN A 18 -3.35 -1.06 14.92
N ALA A 19 -3.98 -0.37 13.97
CA ALA A 19 -5.35 -0.69 13.55
C ALA A 19 -5.48 -2.11 12.99
N VAL A 20 -4.49 -2.58 12.21
CA VAL A 20 -4.44 -3.96 11.73
C VAL A 20 -4.28 -4.95 12.89
N TYR A 21 -3.37 -4.68 13.83
CA TYR A 21 -3.18 -5.51 15.01
C TYR A 21 -4.45 -5.61 15.87
N ASP A 22 -5.10 -4.47 16.13
CA ASP A 22 -6.31 -4.40 16.93
C ASP A 22 -7.46 -5.16 16.28
N GLN A 23 -7.60 -5.08 14.95
CA GLN A 23 -8.60 -5.85 14.21
C GLN A 23 -8.37 -7.37 14.34
N VAL A 24 -7.10 -7.82 14.27
CA VAL A 24 -6.75 -9.24 14.47
C VAL A 24 -7.08 -9.67 15.90
N VAL A 25 -6.68 -8.88 16.91
CA VAL A 25 -6.97 -9.15 18.33
C VAL A 25 -8.48 -9.22 18.60
N LEU A 26 -9.25 -8.32 17.99
CA LEU A 26 -10.70 -8.31 18.10
C LEU A 26 -11.31 -9.57 17.49
N THR A 27 -10.94 -9.88 16.25
CA THR A 27 -11.52 -10.99 15.48
C THR A 27 -11.13 -12.36 16.06
N SER A 28 -9.96 -12.46 16.71
CA SER A 28 -9.52 -13.69 17.37
C SER A 28 -10.17 -13.92 18.75
N GLY A 29 -11.00 -13.00 19.24
CA GLY A 29 -11.59 -13.05 20.58
C GLY A 29 -10.63 -12.64 21.72
N CYS A 30 -9.50 -12.00 21.41
CA CYS A 30 -8.47 -11.61 22.39
C CYS A 30 -8.63 -10.17 22.91
N ALA A 31 -9.67 -9.43 22.52
CA ALA A 31 -9.87 -8.02 22.88
C ALA A 31 -9.85 -7.72 24.39
N ASN A 32 -10.34 -8.65 25.22
CA ASN A 32 -10.42 -8.47 26.67
C ASN A 32 -9.16 -8.99 27.42
N SER A 33 -8.16 -9.48 26.69
CA SER A 33 -6.92 -9.97 27.31
C SER A 33 -6.00 -8.80 27.69
N THR A 34 -5.45 -8.83 28.91
CA THR A 34 -4.39 -7.90 29.33
C THR A 34 -3.06 -8.14 28.60
N HIS A 35 -2.90 -9.32 27.98
CA HIS A 35 -1.72 -9.71 27.21
C HIS A 35 -2.15 -10.25 25.84
N SER A 36 -2.71 -9.37 24.99
CA SER A 36 -3.30 -9.73 23.70
C SER A 36 -2.38 -10.58 22.81
N LEU A 37 -1.08 -10.28 22.74
CA LEU A 37 -0.13 -11.09 21.96
C LEU A 37 0.06 -12.51 22.52
N SER A 38 0.02 -12.67 23.84
CA SER A 38 0.06 -14.01 24.47
C SER A 38 -1.23 -14.77 24.17
N CYS A 39 -2.38 -14.10 24.27
CA CYS A 39 -3.68 -14.66 23.90
C CYS A 39 -3.67 -15.15 22.44
N LEU A 40 -3.21 -14.32 21.49
CA LEU A 40 -3.11 -14.70 20.07
C LEU A 40 -2.31 -15.98 19.84
N ARG A 41 -1.22 -16.20 20.58
CA ARG A 41 -0.40 -17.44 20.47
C ARG A 41 -1.11 -18.69 21.00
N SER A 42 -2.13 -18.54 21.83
CA SER A 42 -2.90 -19.65 22.41
C SER A 42 -4.16 -20.02 21.61
N VAL A 43 -4.56 -19.14 20.68
CA VAL A 43 -5.71 -19.36 19.80
C VAL A 43 -5.41 -20.53 18.84
N ASP A 44 -6.40 -21.35 18.54
CA ASP A 44 -6.23 -22.44 17.58
C ASP A 44 -5.94 -21.89 16.16
N TYR A 45 -5.30 -22.70 15.34
CA TYR A 45 -4.84 -22.29 14.01
C TYR A 45 -5.96 -21.68 13.15
N ASN A 46 -7.15 -22.29 13.10
CA ASN A 46 -8.21 -21.84 12.20
C ASN A 46 -8.78 -20.50 12.63
N THR A 47 -8.96 -20.32 13.94
CA THR A 47 -9.39 -19.02 14.50
C THR A 47 -8.35 -17.94 14.25
N TYR A 48 -7.05 -18.24 14.44
CA TYR A 48 -5.99 -17.27 14.18
C TYR A 48 -5.89 -16.93 12.68
N LEU A 49 -5.96 -17.92 11.80
CA LEU A 49 -5.96 -17.72 10.34
C LEU A 49 -7.09 -16.79 9.92
N ALA A 50 -8.33 -17.08 10.35
CA ALA A 50 -9.49 -16.25 10.05
C ALA A 50 -9.30 -14.80 10.55
N ALA A 51 -8.73 -14.62 11.74
CA ALA A 51 -8.44 -13.29 12.28
C ALA A 51 -7.41 -12.54 11.42
N THR A 52 -6.32 -13.19 10.98
CA THR A 52 -5.30 -12.57 10.12
C THR A 52 -5.76 -12.27 8.69
N LEU A 53 -6.84 -12.91 8.23
CA LEU A 53 -7.47 -12.63 6.93
C LEU A 53 -8.58 -11.58 6.99
N SER A 54 -8.91 -11.07 8.19
CA SER A 54 -9.97 -10.08 8.38
C SER A 54 -9.65 -8.66 7.88
N PRO A 55 -8.40 -8.17 7.88
CA PRO A 55 -8.09 -6.87 7.29
C PRO A 55 -8.26 -6.86 5.77
N PRO A 56 -8.44 -5.68 5.14
CA PRO A 56 -8.57 -5.57 3.69
C PRO A 56 -7.39 -6.18 2.92
N SER A 57 -7.69 -6.95 1.88
CA SER A 57 -6.71 -7.55 0.96
C SER A 57 -6.45 -6.67 -0.26
N THR A 58 -5.47 -7.04 -1.08
CA THR A 58 -5.20 -6.37 -2.38
C THR A 58 -6.31 -6.54 -3.41
N SER A 59 -7.20 -7.52 -3.22
CA SER A 59 -8.39 -7.71 -4.05
C SER A 59 -9.61 -6.92 -3.55
N SER A 60 -9.46 -6.15 -2.47
CA SER A 60 -10.51 -5.25 -1.95
C SER A 60 -10.31 -3.82 -2.45
N TYR A 61 -11.27 -2.93 -2.17
CA TYR A 61 -11.16 -1.50 -2.50
C TYR A 61 -9.85 -0.85 -2.02
N ASN A 62 -9.24 -1.35 -0.95
CA ASN A 62 -7.97 -0.85 -0.45
C ASN A 62 -6.79 -1.14 -1.40
N SER A 63 -6.84 -2.19 -2.21
CA SER A 63 -5.81 -2.55 -3.19
C SER A 63 -4.39 -2.56 -2.61
N ILE A 64 -3.43 -1.84 -3.21
CA ILE A 64 -2.02 -1.74 -2.79
C ILE A 64 -1.81 -1.11 -1.41
N ALA A 65 -2.87 -0.65 -0.76
CA ALA A 65 -2.85 -0.16 0.61
C ALA A 65 -2.74 -1.35 1.60
N ILE A 66 -1.69 -2.16 1.46
CA ILE A 66 -1.48 -3.47 2.07
C ILE A 66 -1.45 -3.44 3.61
N ALA A 67 -2.07 -4.44 4.23
CA ALA A 67 -2.16 -4.58 5.69
C ALA A 67 -0.82 -4.98 6.33
N TYR A 68 -0.06 -5.86 5.67
CA TYR A 68 1.15 -6.48 6.21
C TYR A 68 2.44 -6.20 5.39
N PRO A 69 2.83 -4.93 5.15
CA PRO A 69 4.13 -4.62 4.56
C PRO A 69 5.25 -4.73 5.61
N PRO A 70 6.52 -4.84 5.19
CA PRO A 70 7.66 -4.45 6.02
C PRO A 70 7.50 -3.00 6.49
N ARG A 71 7.81 -2.73 7.75
CA ARG A 71 7.70 -1.39 8.35
C ARG A 71 8.95 -1.09 9.16
N PRO A 72 9.35 0.20 9.26
CA PRO A 72 10.44 0.58 10.13
C PRO A 72 10.15 0.19 11.57
N ASP A 73 11.12 -0.41 12.22
CA ASP A 73 11.10 -0.70 13.64
C ASP A 73 11.96 0.33 14.41
N TYR A 74 12.33 0.01 15.64
CA TYR A 74 13.12 0.90 16.47
C TYR A 74 14.57 0.98 15.96
N ARG A 75 15.30 2.04 16.33
CA ARG A 75 16.71 2.18 15.96
C ARG A 75 17.53 0.99 16.46
N GLY A 76 18.18 0.29 15.53
CA GLY A 76 18.94 -0.92 15.81
C GLY A 76 18.15 -2.23 15.66
N GLY A 77 16.88 -2.17 15.24
CA GLY A 77 16.11 -3.32 14.80
C GLY A 77 16.44 -3.76 13.37
N VAL A 78 15.54 -4.54 12.77
CA VAL A 78 15.73 -5.15 11.44
C VAL A 78 15.62 -4.10 10.34
N LEU A 79 14.66 -3.19 10.44
CA LEU A 79 14.47 -2.08 9.49
C LEU A 79 14.46 -0.75 10.25
N PRO A 80 15.63 -0.15 10.54
CA PRO A 80 15.71 0.96 11.49
C PRO A 80 15.15 2.30 10.96
N PHE A 81 14.93 2.42 9.65
CA PHE A 81 14.37 3.61 9.00
C PHE A 81 13.51 3.20 7.81
N SER A 82 12.66 4.13 7.35
CA SER A 82 11.91 3.94 6.12
C SER A 82 12.86 3.74 4.92
N PRO A 83 12.57 2.80 3.99
CA PRO A 83 13.49 2.40 2.93
C PRO A 83 14.06 3.55 2.08
N GLU A 84 13.29 4.60 1.81
CA GLU A 84 13.74 5.79 1.08
C GLU A 84 14.81 6.57 1.85
N LEU A 85 14.75 6.59 3.18
CA LEU A 85 15.77 7.22 4.03
C LEU A 85 17.04 6.38 4.11
N LEU A 86 16.91 5.05 4.04
CA LEU A 86 18.08 4.16 3.94
C LEU A 86 18.81 4.39 2.62
N ALA A 87 18.08 4.45 1.51
CA ALA A 87 18.64 4.72 0.19
C ALA A 87 19.30 6.11 0.11
N GLN A 88 18.64 7.17 0.61
CA GLN A 88 19.20 8.53 0.64
C GLN A 88 20.49 8.66 1.47
N LYS A 89 20.73 7.74 2.41
CA LYS A 89 21.90 7.73 3.30
C LYS A 89 22.94 6.69 2.89
N ASP A 90 22.77 6.02 1.76
CA ASP A 90 23.60 4.90 1.31
C ASP A 90 23.74 3.79 2.38
N LEU A 91 22.67 3.57 3.16
CA LEU A 91 22.60 2.57 4.23
C LEU A 91 22.02 1.24 3.72
N PHE A 92 22.60 0.73 2.64
CA PHE A 92 22.28 -0.58 2.08
C PHE A 92 23.54 -1.21 1.48
N PRO A 93 23.65 -2.54 1.40
CA PRO A 93 24.84 -3.18 0.83
C PRO A 93 25.05 -2.76 -0.64
N PRO A 94 26.23 -2.18 -0.99
CA PRO A 94 26.51 -1.75 -2.36
C PRO A 94 26.86 -2.97 -3.21
N THR A 95 25.83 -3.65 -3.69
CA THR A 95 25.94 -4.82 -4.57
C THR A 95 25.46 -4.43 -5.97
N PRO A 96 26.08 -4.92 -7.06
CA PRO A 96 25.54 -4.72 -8.38
C PRO A 96 24.13 -5.33 -8.48
N PHE A 97 23.16 -4.57 -8.97
CA PHE A 97 21.79 -5.03 -9.14
C PHE A 97 21.22 -4.61 -10.50
N ILE A 98 20.25 -5.39 -10.98
CA ILE A 98 19.37 -5.06 -12.10
C ILE A 98 17.97 -4.86 -11.51
N VAL A 99 17.30 -3.80 -11.92
CA VAL A 99 15.93 -3.47 -11.53
C VAL A 99 15.10 -3.16 -12.78
N GLY A 100 13.85 -3.61 -12.80
CA GLY A 100 12.90 -3.32 -13.87
C GLY A 100 11.46 -3.52 -13.41
N ASP A 101 10.54 -3.04 -14.23
CA ASP A 101 9.09 -3.08 -14.01
C ASP A 101 8.41 -3.59 -15.28
N GLN A 102 7.20 -4.12 -15.14
CA GLN A 102 6.32 -4.35 -16.27
C GLN A 102 5.76 -3.01 -16.80
N GLU A 103 5.39 -2.95 -18.08
CA GLU A 103 4.86 -1.72 -18.69
C GLU A 103 3.60 -1.21 -17.98
N ASP A 104 2.75 -2.13 -17.50
CA ASP A 104 1.39 -1.85 -17.03
C ASP A 104 1.10 -2.37 -15.60
N GLU A 105 2.04 -2.21 -14.66
CA GLU A 105 1.95 -2.73 -13.27
C GLU A 105 0.64 -2.37 -12.55
N GLY A 106 0.20 -1.13 -12.72
CA GLY A 106 -0.98 -0.59 -12.03
C GLY A 106 -2.32 -1.18 -12.49
N THR A 107 -2.39 -1.81 -13.66
CA THR A 107 -3.65 -2.25 -14.27
C THR A 107 -4.38 -3.31 -13.47
N LEU A 108 -3.66 -4.23 -12.83
CA LEU A 108 -4.27 -5.25 -11.98
C LEU A 108 -4.88 -4.64 -10.72
N PHE A 109 -4.20 -3.65 -10.15
CA PHE A 109 -4.51 -3.08 -8.85
C PHE A 109 -5.57 -1.98 -8.90
N SER A 110 -5.93 -1.51 -10.10
CA SER A 110 -6.96 -0.49 -10.31
C SER A 110 -8.36 -1.03 -10.53
N GLN A 111 -8.50 -2.33 -10.79
CA GLN A 111 -9.78 -2.96 -11.13
C GLN A 111 -10.75 -3.04 -9.93
N VAL A 112 -10.23 -2.97 -8.71
CA VAL A 112 -11.00 -3.17 -7.47
C VAL A 112 -11.59 -1.87 -6.91
N GLN A 113 -11.26 -0.72 -7.50
CA GLN A 113 -11.80 0.60 -7.16
C GLN A 113 -12.79 1.11 -8.22
N SER A 114 -13.72 0.25 -8.65
CA SER A 114 -14.65 0.52 -9.74
C SER A 114 -15.57 1.74 -9.56
N ASN A 115 -15.63 2.32 -8.36
CA ASN A 115 -16.44 3.49 -8.03
C ASN A 115 -15.65 4.82 -8.06
N ILE A 116 -14.34 4.79 -8.29
CA ILE A 116 -13.56 6.01 -8.51
C ILE A 116 -13.69 6.34 -9.99
N SER A 117 -14.18 7.54 -10.32
CA SER A 117 -14.36 7.94 -11.73
C SER A 117 -14.05 9.41 -11.99
N THR A 118 -13.74 10.15 -10.94
CA THR A 118 -13.41 11.57 -10.98
C THR A 118 -12.13 11.85 -10.19
N THR A 119 -11.49 12.97 -10.49
CA THR A 119 -10.34 13.50 -9.72
C THR A 119 -10.65 13.63 -8.24
N ALA A 120 -11.86 14.07 -7.87
CA ALA A 120 -12.28 14.23 -6.48
C ALA A 120 -12.41 12.88 -5.74
N ASP A 121 -12.91 11.85 -6.42
CA ASP A 121 -12.97 10.49 -5.87
C ASP A 121 -11.55 9.97 -5.59
N LEU A 122 -10.62 10.21 -6.53
CA LEU A 122 -9.23 9.79 -6.41
C LEU A 122 -8.49 10.53 -5.29
N GLU A 123 -8.66 11.85 -5.19
CA GLU A 123 -8.13 12.65 -4.08
C GLU A 123 -8.63 12.11 -2.73
N THR A 124 -9.92 11.79 -2.65
CA THR A 124 -10.52 11.22 -1.44
C THR A 124 -9.89 9.87 -1.11
N TYR A 125 -9.73 8.98 -2.10
CA TYR A 125 -9.08 7.68 -1.91
C TYR A 125 -7.62 7.82 -1.44
N PHE A 126 -6.87 8.76 -2.02
CA PHE A 126 -5.48 9.01 -1.61
C PHE A 126 -5.38 9.53 -0.20
N HIS A 127 -6.21 10.49 0.18
CA HIS A 127 -6.18 11.00 1.55
C HIS A 127 -6.64 10.01 2.59
N THR A 128 -7.63 9.19 2.28
CA THR A 128 -8.25 8.32 3.29
C THR A 128 -7.57 6.96 3.40
N ILE A 129 -6.97 6.45 2.32
CA ILE A 129 -6.48 5.06 2.25
C ILE A 129 -4.98 4.97 1.96
N LEU A 130 -4.48 5.62 0.90
CA LEU A 130 -3.08 5.42 0.48
C LEU A 130 -2.09 6.31 1.22
N PHE A 131 -2.34 7.62 1.24
CA PHE A 131 -1.42 8.65 1.71
C PHE A 131 -2.06 9.54 2.79
N PRO A 132 -2.44 8.99 3.96
CA PRO A 132 -3.11 9.76 5.02
C PRO A 132 -2.27 10.88 5.61
N ASN A 133 -0.95 10.85 5.42
CA ASN A 133 -0.03 11.88 5.88
C ASN A 133 0.29 12.94 4.80
N ALA A 134 -0.17 12.76 3.56
CA ALA A 134 0.01 13.75 2.51
C ALA A 134 -0.97 14.92 2.71
N THR A 135 -0.51 16.13 2.42
CA THR A 135 -1.38 17.31 2.37
C THR A 135 -2.22 17.31 1.08
N GLN A 136 -3.35 18.00 1.10
CA GLN A 136 -4.21 18.11 -0.08
C GLN A 136 -3.50 18.71 -1.28
N SER A 137 -2.64 19.70 -1.06
CA SER A 137 -1.85 20.26 -2.15
C SER A 137 -0.90 19.24 -2.78
N GLN A 138 -0.30 18.33 -1.99
CA GLN A 138 0.60 17.30 -2.51
C GLN A 138 -0.14 16.26 -3.35
N THR A 139 -1.29 15.77 -2.87
CA THR A 139 -2.10 14.79 -3.62
C THR A 139 -2.70 15.41 -4.89
N SER A 140 -3.22 16.64 -4.83
CA SER A 140 -3.73 17.33 -6.03
C SER A 140 -2.62 17.59 -7.05
N THR A 141 -1.44 18.01 -6.61
CA THR A 141 -0.28 18.21 -7.51
C THR A 141 0.08 16.91 -8.20
N LEU A 142 0.15 15.82 -7.43
CA LEU A 142 0.46 14.50 -7.97
C LEU A 142 -0.59 14.02 -8.98
N ILE A 143 -1.88 14.13 -8.66
CA ILE A 143 -2.96 13.71 -9.56
C ILE A 143 -2.96 14.56 -10.84
N SER A 144 -2.71 15.87 -10.74
CA SER A 144 -2.64 16.77 -11.90
C SER A 144 -1.51 16.46 -12.88
N SER A 145 -0.52 15.65 -12.47
CA SER A 145 0.54 15.19 -13.38
C SER A 145 0.09 14.10 -14.36
N TYR A 146 -1.12 13.56 -14.17
CA TYR A 146 -1.71 12.50 -14.98
C TYR A 146 -2.95 13.03 -15.73
N PRO A 147 -2.90 13.16 -17.06
CA PRO A 147 -4.03 13.68 -17.84
C PRO A 147 -5.26 12.77 -17.81
N ASP A 148 -6.46 13.37 -17.86
CA ASP A 148 -7.74 12.65 -18.00
C ASP A 148 -7.91 11.98 -19.38
N ASP A 149 -7.07 12.34 -20.37
CA ASP A 149 -7.12 11.78 -21.73
C ASP A 149 -6.70 10.29 -21.69
N PRO A 150 -7.61 9.35 -22.05
CA PRO A 150 -7.34 7.92 -21.96
C PRO A 150 -6.14 7.44 -22.77
N SER A 151 -5.70 8.18 -23.79
CA SER A 151 -4.51 7.82 -24.58
C SER A 151 -3.19 7.92 -23.80
N PHE A 152 -3.21 8.58 -22.64
CA PHE A 152 -2.08 8.65 -21.70
C PHE A 152 -2.20 7.64 -20.53
N GLY A 153 -3.30 6.87 -20.46
CA GLY A 153 -3.52 5.87 -19.41
C GLY A 153 -2.91 4.51 -19.74
N SER A 154 -2.76 3.66 -18.71
CA SER A 154 -2.42 2.25 -18.87
C SER A 154 -3.67 1.38 -19.12
N PRO A 155 -3.66 0.40 -20.06
CA PRO A 155 -2.50 -0.11 -20.80
C PRO A 155 -1.87 0.85 -21.80
N PHE A 156 -0.57 1.11 -21.66
CA PHE A 156 0.13 2.06 -22.51
C PHE A 156 0.21 1.55 -23.96
N VAL A 157 0.31 2.48 -24.91
CA VAL A 157 0.54 2.17 -26.34
C VAL A 157 -0.54 1.26 -26.97
N THR A 158 -1.70 1.11 -26.34
CA THR A 158 -2.83 0.38 -26.95
C THR A 158 -3.71 1.35 -27.75
N GLU A 159 -3.92 1.07 -29.05
CA GLU A 159 -4.95 1.74 -29.87
C GLU A 159 -6.38 1.43 -29.39
N LEU A 160 -6.50 0.50 -28.43
CA LEU A 160 -7.73 0.09 -27.78
C LEU A 160 -8.09 1.13 -26.70
N ARG A 161 -9.12 1.94 -26.98
CA ARG A 161 -9.76 2.87 -26.03
C ARG A 161 -10.47 2.11 -24.89
N ILE A 162 -9.75 1.33 -24.12
CA ILE A 162 -10.26 0.63 -22.95
C ILE A 162 -9.95 1.51 -21.74
N THR A 163 -10.73 2.58 -21.58
CA THR A 163 -10.74 3.39 -20.36
C THR A 163 -11.38 2.57 -19.26
N TYR A 164 -10.59 1.84 -18.45
CA TYR A 164 -11.22 1.16 -17.31
C TYR A 164 -11.61 2.14 -16.22
N ILE A 165 -10.80 3.17 -15.95
CA ILE A 165 -11.15 4.29 -15.05
C ILE A 165 -10.27 5.50 -15.41
N PRO A 166 -10.82 6.70 -15.66
CA PRO A 166 -10.02 7.92 -15.73
C PRO A 166 -9.33 8.14 -14.37
N ASN A 167 -8.00 8.30 -14.37
CA ASN A 167 -7.17 8.75 -13.24
C ASN A 167 -6.60 7.70 -12.26
N ILE A 168 -6.98 6.41 -12.32
CA ILE A 168 -6.31 5.41 -11.46
C ILE A 168 -5.11 4.74 -12.16
N ASN A 169 -5.10 4.68 -13.48
CA ASN A 169 -4.19 3.81 -14.22
C ASN A 169 -2.83 4.42 -14.58
N VAL A 170 -2.31 5.35 -13.78
CA VAL A 170 -1.00 5.92 -14.05
C VAL A 170 -0.18 6.00 -12.77
N TRP A 171 0.29 4.83 -12.33
CA TRP A 171 1.31 4.74 -11.30
C TRP A 171 2.45 3.92 -11.88
N GLN A 172 3.40 4.61 -12.52
CA GLN A 172 4.85 4.36 -12.47
C GLN A 172 5.57 5.04 -13.65
N HIS A 173 5.79 6.33 -13.49
CA HIS A 173 7.11 6.89 -13.82
C HIS A 173 7.47 7.79 -12.66
N TYR A 174 8.38 7.30 -11.79
CA TYR A 174 9.44 7.97 -11.02
C TYR A 174 9.87 7.07 -9.86
#